data_AF-A0ABD0RKL2-F1
#
_entry.id   AF-A0ABD0RKL2-F1
#
_cell.length_a   1.000
_cell.length_b   1.000
_cell.length_c   1.000
_cell.angle_alpha   90.00
_cell.angle_beta   90.00
_cell.angle_gamma   90.00
#
_symmetry.space_group_name_H-M   'P 1'
#
loop_
_entity.id
_entity.type
_entity.pdbx_description
1 polymer ?
#
loop_
_entity_poly.entity_id
_entity_poly.type
_entity_poly.pdbx_seq_one_letter_code
_entity_poly.pdbx_strand_id
1 'polypeptide(L)'
;RVGGRLKNRHVMVINSPQLLQTNVSDHQITQTVRECVNLSDPGPHVIVLLLKHDQCSTEDQEHVEKVLLSFSERVFQHTMVISTQEPTETNDILEKIIQKCANRHFRLQRSSSPDDLLQAFEDIVQINDGCHLVCTKASLYFTKEQQATGKRECDF
;
A
#
# COMPACT_ATOMS: atom_id res chain seq x y z
N ARG A 1 -7.97 1.91 11.63
CA ARG A 1 -6.69 2.53 12.07
C ARG A 1 -6.43 2.12 13.52
N VAL A 2 -5.26 1.58 13.82
CA VAL A 2 -4.83 1.23 15.19
C VAL A 2 -3.46 1.85 15.42
N GLY A 3 -3.25 2.50 16.56
CA GLY A 3 -1.97 3.10 16.96
C GLY A 3 -1.43 2.45 18.23
N GLY A 4 -0.12 2.37 18.35
CA GLY A 4 0.53 1.78 19.51
C GLY A 4 2.00 2.18 19.62
N ARG A 5 2.63 1.78 20.73
CA ARG A 5 4.08 1.86 20.89
C ARG A 5 4.68 0.50 20.59
N LEU A 6 5.63 0.47 19.67
CA LEU A 6 6.45 -0.70 19.40
C LEU A 6 7.90 -0.31 19.67
N LYS A 7 8.49 -0.90 20.72
CA LYS A 7 9.76 -0.45 21.31
C LYS A 7 9.73 1.05 21.61
N ASN A 8 10.61 1.82 20.95
CA ASN A 8 10.75 3.27 21.12
C ASN A 8 10.04 4.07 20.03
N ARG A 9 9.31 3.41 19.12
CA ARG A 9 8.60 4.04 18.00
C ARG A 9 7.10 4.06 18.25
N HIS A 10 6.45 5.15 17.86
CA HIS A 10 5.00 5.15 17.69
C HIS A 10 4.68 4.58 16.31
N VAL A 11 3.86 3.53 16.27
CA VAL A 11 3.47 2.86 15.03
C VAL A 11 1.96 3.00 14.86
N MET A 12 1.56 3.34 13.65
CA MET A 12 0.18 3.45 13.25
C MET A 12 -0.06 2.53 12.06
N VAL A 13 -1.04 1.64 12.20
CA VAL A 13 -1.41 0.67 11.17
C VAL A 13 -2.80 1.01 10.66
N ILE A 14 -2.90 1.13 9.34
CA ILE A 14 -4.17 1.24 8.61
C ILE A 14 -4.31 -0.05 7.83
N ASN A 15 -5.35 -0.82 8.15
CA ASN A 15 -5.62 -2.09 7.48
C ASN A 15 -6.75 -1.88 6.48
N SER A 16 -6.47 -2.17 5.20
CA SER A 16 -7.41 -1.98 4.09
C SER A 16 -7.39 -3.20 3.15
N PRO A 17 -7.76 -4.40 3.64
CA PRO A 17 -7.67 -5.64 2.86
C PRO A 17 -8.55 -5.63 1.61
N GLN A 18 -9.62 -4.83 1.60
CA GLN A 18 -10.52 -4.68 0.46
C GLN A 18 -9.79 -4.20 -0.80
N LEU A 19 -8.68 -3.46 -0.67
CA LEU A 19 -7.95 -2.96 -1.83
C LEU A 19 -7.38 -4.07 -2.71
N LEU A 20 -7.09 -5.25 -2.15
CA LEU A 20 -6.48 -6.36 -2.89
C LEU A 20 -7.51 -7.33 -3.49
N GLN A 21 -8.80 -7.06 -3.34
CA GLN A 21 -9.84 -7.86 -3.98
C GLN A 21 -10.00 -7.43 -5.45
N THR A 22 -9.92 -8.37 -6.39
CA THR A 22 -9.96 -8.08 -7.85
C THR A 22 -11.33 -7.59 -8.33
N ASN A 23 -12.40 -7.84 -7.58
CA ASN A 23 -13.77 -7.43 -7.91
C ASN A 23 -14.14 -6.00 -7.47
N VAL A 24 -13.14 -5.18 -7.12
CA VAL A 24 -13.34 -3.82 -6.60
C VAL A 24 -13.25 -2.80 -7.73
N SER A 25 -14.23 -1.90 -7.79
CA SER A 25 -14.26 -0.85 -8.80
C SER A 25 -13.20 0.24 -8.58
N ASP A 26 -12.81 0.93 -9.63
CA ASP A 26 -11.85 2.05 -9.60
C ASP A 26 -12.28 3.15 -8.62
N HIS A 27 -13.59 3.39 -8.52
CA HIS A 27 -14.16 4.33 -7.56
C HIS A 27 -13.91 3.87 -6.11
N GLN A 28 -14.15 2.60 -5.81
CA GLN A 28 -13.91 2.04 -4.47
C GLN A 28 -12.41 2.02 -4.11
N ILE A 29 -11.53 1.71 -5.07
CA ILE A 29 -10.07 1.82 -4.90
C ILE A 29 -9.73 3.26 -4.53
N THR A 30 -10.16 4.23 -5.34
CA THR A 30 -9.90 5.65 -5.14
C THR A 30 -10.38 6.14 -3.78
N GLN A 31 -11.61 5.79 -3.39
CA GLN A 31 -12.20 6.19 -2.12
C GLN A 31 -11.43 5.60 -0.94
N THR A 32 -11.06 4.32 -1.00
CA THR A 32 -10.30 3.65 0.06
C THR A 32 -8.88 4.22 0.17
N VAL A 33 -8.22 4.49 -0.96
CA VAL A 33 -6.90 5.14 -0.98
C VAL A 33 -6.98 6.53 -0.35
N ARG A 34 -8.02 7.31 -0.66
CA ARG A 34 -8.25 8.62 -0.02
C ARG A 34 -8.39 8.49 1.49
N GLU A 35 -9.18 7.53 1.97
CA GLU A 35 -9.35 7.29 3.40
C GLU A 35 -8.00 6.93 4.05
N CYS A 36 -7.21 6.04 3.43
CA CYS A 36 -5.87 5.70 3.91
C CYS A 36 -4.97 6.93 4.01
N VAL A 37 -4.96 7.80 3.00
CA VAL A 37 -4.15 9.03 2.99
C VAL A 37 -4.59 9.98 4.11
N ASN A 38 -5.90 10.22 4.25
CA ASN A 38 -6.44 11.08 5.30
C ASN A 38 -6.12 10.55 6.71
N LEU A 39 -6.18 9.23 6.90
CA LEU A 39 -5.88 8.59 8.17
C LEU A 39 -4.38 8.53 8.49
N SER A 40 -3.52 8.77 7.49
CA SER A 40 -2.06 8.71 7.60
C SER A 40 -1.36 10.06 7.56
N ASP A 41 -2.09 11.18 7.60
CA ASP A 41 -1.54 12.55 7.54
C ASP A 41 -0.27 12.71 8.39
N PRO A 42 0.86 13.18 7.81
CA PRO A 42 1.02 13.75 6.46
C PRO A 42 1.12 12.72 5.30
N GLY A 43 1.29 11.44 5.61
CA GLY A 43 1.28 10.33 4.66
C GLY A 43 1.88 9.05 5.25
N PRO A 44 1.67 7.89 4.60
CA PRO A 44 2.24 6.63 5.06
C PRO A 44 3.76 6.62 4.82
N HIS A 45 4.51 6.12 5.80
CA HIS A 45 5.96 5.94 5.66
C HIS A 45 6.32 4.66 4.90
N VAL A 46 5.53 3.60 5.13
CA VAL A 46 5.69 2.28 4.53
C VAL A 46 4.31 1.79 4.08
N ILE A 47 4.24 1.24 2.87
CA ILE A 47 3.10 0.49 2.35
C ILE A 47 3.46 -0.99 2.45
N VAL A 48 2.56 -1.80 3.00
CA VAL A 48 2.80 -3.24 3.17
C VAL A 48 1.84 -4.00 2.28
N LEU A 49 2.39 -4.82 1.38
CA LEU A 49 1.63 -5.69 0.51
C LEU A 49 1.76 -7.14 0.99
N LEU A 50 0.67 -7.69 1.53
CA LEU A 50 0.64 -9.08 2.00
C LEU A 50 0.12 -10.00 0.89
N LEU A 51 0.97 -10.87 0.37
CA LEU A 51 0.65 -11.83 -0.69
C LEU A 51 0.83 -13.28 -0.21
N LYS A 52 0.06 -14.20 -0.79
CA LYS A 52 0.30 -15.63 -0.65
C LYS A 52 1.16 -16.09 -1.82
N HIS A 53 2.22 -16.85 -1.52
CA HIS A 53 3.22 -17.25 -2.53
C HIS A 53 2.58 -18.00 -3.71
N ASP A 54 1.75 -19.01 -3.43
CA ASP A 54 1.22 -19.92 -4.46
C ASP A 54 -0.01 -19.37 -5.20
N GLN A 55 -0.55 -18.20 -4.82
CA GLN A 55 -1.83 -17.71 -5.34
C GLN A 55 -1.71 -16.42 -6.16
N CYS A 56 -0.50 -15.93 -6.41
CA CYS A 56 -0.31 -14.70 -7.17
C CYS A 56 -0.40 -14.96 -8.69
N SER A 57 -1.41 -14.39 -9.33
CA SER A 57 -1.67 -14.47 -10.77
C SER A 57 -1.35 -13.15 -11.48
N THR A 58 -1.29 -13.17 -12.82
CA THR A 58 -1.08 -11.96 -13.63
C THR A 58 -2.16 -10.89 -13.36
N GLU A 59 -3.42 -11.32 -13.14
CA GLU A 59 -4.52 -10.41 -12.78
C GLU A 59 -4.23 -9.72 -11.44
N ASP A 60 -3.73 -10.46 -10.45
CA ASP A 60 -3.32 -9.88 -9.16
C ASP A 60 -2.20 -8.87 -9.33
N GLN A 61 -1.22 -9.14 -10.21
CA GLN A 61 -0.12 -8.22 -10.49
C GLN A 61 -0.64 -6.89 -11.06
N GLU A 62 -1.51 -6.95 -12.07
CA GLU A 62 -2.10 -5.76 -12.69
C GLU A 62 -2.95 -4.97 -11.69
N HIS A 63 -3.73 -5.67 -10.86
CA HIS A 63 -4.57 -5.07 -9.84
C HIS A 63 -3.74 -4.41 -8.72
N VAL A 64 -2.72 -5.10 -8.21
CA VAL A 64 -1.78 -4.56 -7.22
C VAL A 64 -1.11 -3.29 -7.75
N GLU A 65 -0.64 -3.31 -8.99
CA GLU A 65 -0.01 -2.16 -9.61
C GLU A 65 -0.97 -0.97 -9.72
N LYS A 66 -2.21 -1.21 -10.15
CA LYS A 66 -3.26 -0.18 -10.21
C LYS A 66 -3.55 0.43 -8.83
N VAL A 67 -3.69 -0.40 -7.80
CA VAL A 67 -3.93 0.05 -6.42
C VAL A 67 -2.77 0.90 -5.91
N LEU A 68 -1.53 0.41 -6.06
CA LEU A 68 -0.34 1.13 -5.61
C LEU A 68 -0.20 2.47 -6.34
N LEU A 69 -0.33 2.47 -7.67
CA LEU A 69 -0.26 3.70 -8.48
C LEU A 69 -1.37 4.71 -8.16
N SER A 70 -2.47 4.28 -7.53
CA SER A 70 -3.52 5.19 -7.06
C SER A 70 -3.06 6.05 -5.86
N PHE A 71 -2.05 5.61 -5.10
CA PHE A 71 -1.40 6.44 -4.08
C PHE A 71 -0.49 7.48 -4.73
N SER A 72 0.50 7.02 -5.49
CA SER A 72 1.55 7.84 -6.09
C SER A 72 2.38 7.02 -7.08
N GLU A 73 3.10 7.68 -7.99
CA GLU A 73 4.08 7.00 -8.86
C GLU A 73 5.33 6.58 -8.07
N ARG A 74 5.60 7.23 -6.94
CA ARG A 74 6.71 6.90 -6.03
C ARG A 74 6.35 5.83 -5.00
N VAL A 75 5.11 5.33 -4.99
CA VAL A 75 4.60 4.36 -4.01
C VAL A 75 5.54 3.16 -3.84
N PHE A 76 6.10 2.65 -4.94
CA PHE A 76 6.94 1.46 -4.92
C PHE A 76 8.19 1.65 -4.06
N GLN A 77 8.71 2.88 -3.93
CA GLN A 77 9.87 3.24 -3.07
C GLN A 77 9.56 3.08 -1.57
N HIS A 78 8.29 3.14 -1.20
CA HIS A 78 7.78 2.96 0.15
C HIS A 78 7.13 1.59 0.37
N THR A 79 7.02 0.75 -0.66
CA THR A 79 6.34 -0.55 -0.57
C THR A 79 7.29 -1.66 -0.17
N MET A 80 6.83 -2.50 0.76
CA MET A 80 7.39 -3.80 1.11
C MET A 80 6.42 -4.92 0.77
N VAL A 81 6.90 -5.98 0.14
CA VAL A 81 6.14 -7.21 -0.05
C VAL A 81 6.36 -8.13 1.14
N ILE A 82 5.29 -8.64 1.74
CA ILE A 82 5.33 -9.71 2.73
C ILE A 82 4.67 -10.92 2.10
N SER A 83 5.37 -12.06 2.04
CA SER A 83 4.75 -13.31 1.63
C SER A 83 4.49 -14.23 2.81
N THR A 84 3.33 -14.89 2.80
CA THR A 84 3.02 -15.99 3.70
C THR A 84 3.21 -17.32 2.97
N GLN A 85 3.71 -18.33 3.69
CA GLN A 85 3.98 -19.71 3.25
C GLN A 85 5.37 -19.93 2.64
N GLU A 86 5.86 -21.17 2.74
CA GLU A 86 7.09 -21.58 2.07
C GLU A 86 6.82 -21.78 0.59
N PRO A 87 7.72 -21.30 -0.29
CA PRO A 87 7.58 -21.53 -1.73
C PRO A 87 7.63 -23.03 -1.98
N THR A 88 6.53 -23.59 -2.51
CA THR A 88 6.56 -24.95 -3.06
C THR A 88 7.25 -24.94 -4.43
N GLU A 89 7.08 -23.84 -5.18
CA GLU A 89 7.69 -23.58 -6.49
C GLU A 89 8.03 -22.09 -6.67
N THR A 90 8.76 -21.76 -7.74
CA THR A 90 9.03 -20.36 -8.12
C THR A 90 7.77 -19.70 -8.66
N ASN A 91 7.37 -18.55 -8.10
CA ASN A 91 6.28 -17.74 -8.62
C ASN A 91 6.84 -16.49 -9.33
N ASP A 92 6.97 -16.57 -10.65
CA ASP A 92 7.51 -15.48 -11.49
C ASP A 92 6.72 -14.17 -11.36
N ILE A 93 5.42 -14.26 -11.06
CA ILE A 93 4.56 -13.08 -10.89
C ILE A 93 4.89 -12.37 -9.58
N LEU A 94 5.00 -13.14 -8.49
CA LEU A 94 5.41 -12.58 -7.20
C LEU A 94 6.80 -11.95 -7.30
N GLU A 95 7.75 -12.62 -7.96
CA GLU A 95 9.10 -12.08 -8.18
C GLU A 95 9.07 -10.75 -8.94
N LYS A 96 8.23 -10.60 -9.97
CA LYS A 96 8.04 -9.31 -10.66
C LYS A 96 7.52 -8.21 -9.74
N ILE A 97 6.58 -8.52 -8.84
CA ILE A 97 6.07 -7.55 -7.86
C ILE A 97 7.18 -7.15 -6.89
N ILE A 98 7.95 -8.13 -6.39
CA ILE A 98 9.09 -7.91 -5.49
C ILE A 98 10.14 -7.01 -6.17
N GLN A 99 10.48 -7.29 -7.43
CA GLN A 99 11.44 -6.50 -8.21
C GLN A 99 10.98 -5.04 -8.38
N LYS A 100 9.69 -4.81 -8.69
CA LYS A 100 9.12 -3.45 -8.74
C LYS A 100 9.23 -2.72 -7.39
N CYS A 101 9.13 -3.44 -6.28
CA CYS A 101 9.28 -2.90 -4.93
C CYS A 101 10.76 -2.85 -4.46
N ALA A 102 11.71 -2.71 -5.41
CA ALA A 102 13.15 -2.65 -5.14
C ALA A 102 13.68 -3.86 -4.33
N ASN A 103 13.16 -5.04 -4.61
CA ASN A 103 13.50 -6.30 -3.92
C ASN A 103 13.25 -6.27 -2.41
N ARG A 104 12.36 -5.40 -1.93
CA ARG A 104 11.95 -5.37 -0.52
C ARG A 104 10.92 -6.45 -0.25
N HIS A 105 11.40 -7.58 0.25
CA HIS A 105 10.60 -8.75 0.56
C HIS A 105 10.88 -9.27 1.97
N PHE A 106 9.81 -9.54 2.72
CA PHE A 106 9.88 -10.26 3.99
C PHE A 106 9.09 -11.55 3.88
N ARG A 107 9.71 -12.68 4.21
CA ARG A 107 9.02 -13.95 4.32
C ARG A 107 8.49 -14.11 5.74
N LEU A 108 7.17 -14.11 5.89
CA LEU A 108 6.53 -14.30 7.19
C LEU A 108 6.40 -15.79 7.51
N GLN A 109 7.17 -16.25 8.49
CA GLN A 109 7.16 -17.59 9.05
C GLN A 109 6.69 -17.55 10.52
N ARG A 110 6.32 -18.70 11.08
CA ARG A 110 5.94 -18.79 12.50
C ARG A 110 7.09 -18.41 13.45
N SER A 111 8.32 -18.63 13.02
CA SER A 111 9.55 -18.29 13.74
C SER A 111 10.04 -16.87 13.47
N SER A 112 9.39 -16.11 12.58
CA SER A 112 9.83 -14.75 12.25
C SER A 112 9.72 -13.84 13.48
N SER A 113 10.79 -13.11 13.78
CA SER A 113 10.76 -12.12 14.85
C SER A 113 10.01 -10.87 14.40
N PRO A 114 9.15 -10.30 15.24
CA PRO A 114 8.60 -8.95 15.01
C PRO A 114 9.69 -7.89 14.84
N ASP A 115 10.88 -8.13 15.40
CA ASP A 115 11.99 -7.20 15.34
C ASP A 115 12.63 -7.12 13.96
N ASP A 116 12.73 -8.25 13.25
CA ASP A 116 13.29 -8.28 11.89
C ASP A 116 12.37 -7.53 10.92
N LEU A 117 11.06 -7.71 11.09
CA LEU A 117 10.06 -6.98 10.30
C LEU A 117 10.10 -5.49 10.60
N LEU A 118 10.22 -5.12 11.88
CA LEU A 118 10.35 -3.72 12.26
C LEU A 118 11.62 -3.10 11.70
N GLN A 119 12.75 -3.80 11.76
CA GLN A 119 14.01 -3.34 11.18
C GLN A 119 13.86 -3.08 9.68
N ALA A 120 13.20 -3.99 8.96
CA ALA A 120 12.96 -3.80 7.53
C ALA A 120 12.08 -2.57 7.22
N PHE A 121 11.12 -2.24 8.08
CA PHE A 121 10.38 -0.98 7.95
C PHE A 121 11.27 0.23 8.23
N GLU A 122 12.16 0.16 9.22
CA GLU A 122 13.10 1.24 9.51
C GLU A 122 14.08 1.48 8.38
N ASP A 123 14.57 0.42 7.73
CA ASP A 123 15.46 0.51 6.56
C ASP A 123 14.77 1.25 5.40
N ILE A 124 13.49 0.98 5.15
CA ILE A 124 12.70 1.71 4.14
C ILE A 124 12.59 3.18 4.49
N VAL A 125 12.31 3.50 5.76
CA VAL A 125 12.21 4.88 6.21
C VAL A 125 13.55 5.60 6.07
N GLN A 126 14.66 4.93 6.41
CA GLN A 126 16.00 5.49 6.31
C GLN A 126 16.43 5.70 4.86
N ILE A 127 16.16 4.74 3.96
CA ILE A 127 16.43 4.87 2.51
C ILE A 127 15.68 6.07 1.91
N ASN A 128 14.50 6.39 2.44
CA ASN A 128 13.70 7.55 2.02
C ASN A 128 13.98 8.81 2.87
N ASP A 129 15.12 8.89 3.57
CA ASP A 129 15.54 10.05 4.39
C ASP A 129 14.51 10.46 5.46
N GLY A 130 13.72 9.51 5.97
CA GLY A 130 12.63 9.77 6.90
C GLY A 130 11.39 10.40 6.25
N CYS A 131 11.37 10.60 4.94
CA CYS A 131 10.23 11.15 4.23
C CYS A 131 9.07 10.15 4.18
N HIS A 132 7.86 10.67 4.34
CA HIS A 132 6.64 9.92 4.08
C HIS A 132 6.30 9.95 2.58
N LEU A 133 5.49 8.99 2.12
CA LEU A 133 4.99 8.99 0.76
C LEU A 133 4.04 10.17 0.55
N VAL A 134 4.36 11.00 -0.44
CA VAL A 134 3.44 12.06 -0.90
C VAL A 134 2.44 11.47 -1.90
N CYS A 135 1.19 11.38 -1.48
CA CYS A 135 0.10 10.78 -2.25
C CYS A 135 -0.62 11.80 -3.14
N THR A 136 -0.01 12.21 -4.25
CA THR A 136 -0.52 13.28 -5.13
C THR A 136 -1.77 12.89 -5.93
N LYS A 137 -1.97 11.60 -6.24
CA LYS A 137 -3.10 11.15 -7.06
C LYS A 137 -4.39 11.05 -6.26
N ALA A 138 -4.32 10.67 -4.98
CA ALA A 138 -5.45 10.74 -4.05
C ALA A 138 -5.99 12.18 -3.96
N SER A 139 -5.11 13.18 -3.99
CA SER A 139 -5.41 14.62 -3.93
C SER A 139 -6.20 15.12 -5.16
N LEU A 140 -5.90 14.63 -6.36
CA LEU A 140 -6.54 15.07 -7.62
C LEU A 140 -8.02 14.68 -7.71
N TYR A 141 -8.44 13.61 -7.03
CA TYR A 141 -9.85 13.26 -6.95
C TYR A 141 -10.64 14.21 -6.04
N PHE A 142 -10.01 14.89 -5.07
CA PHE A 142 -10.70 15.90 -4.26
C PHE A 142 -11.20 17.06 -5.13
N THR A 143 -10.41 17.46 -6.12
CA THR A 143 -10.77 18.56 -7.03
C THR A 143 -11.84 18.15 -8.04
N LYS A 144 -11.81 16.91 -8.54
CA LYS A 144 -12.84 16.42 -9.48
C LYS A 144 -14.21 16.23 -8.84
N GLU A 145 -14.30 15.66 -7.63
CA GLU A 145 -15.59 15.46 -6.97
C GLU A 145 -16.21 16.76 -6.46
N GLN A 146 -15.40 17.73 -6.01
CA GLN A 146 -15.90 19.07 -5.67
C GLN A 146 -16.40 19.84 -6.92
N GLN A 147 -15.82 19.61 -8.10
CA GLN A 147 -16.34 20.14 -9.36
C GLN A 147 -17.64 19.45 -9.81
N ALA A 148 -17.81 18.15 -9.52
CA ALA A 148 -19.03 17.41 -9.85
C ALA A 148 -20.21 17.73 -8.90
N THR A 149 -19.93 18.14 -7.65
CA THR A 149 -20.95 18.53 -6.67
C THR A 149 -21.28 20.03 -6.66
N GLY A 150 -20.51 20.86 -7.38
CA GLY A 150 -20.69 22.30 -7.50
C GLY A 150 -21.56 22.80 -8.68
N LYS A 151 -22.28 21.92 -9.40
CA LYS A 151 -23.18 22.34 -10.49
C LYS A 151 -24.64 21.99 -10.19
N ARG A 152 -25.19 22.65 -9.18
CA ARG A 152 -26.63 22.92 -9.07
C ARG A 152 -26.81 24.39 -8.75
N GLU A 153 -26.64 25.23 -9.77
CA GLU A 153 -27.24 26.55 -9.80
C GLU A 153 -28.17 26.63 -11.01
N CYS A 154 -29.42 26.96 -10.68
CA CYS A 154 -30.43 27.68 -11.47
C CYS A 154 -30.83 27.09 -12.82
N ASP A 155 -31.98 26.41 -12.83
CA ASP A 155 -33.04 26.65 -13.82
C ASP A 155 -34.39 26.27 -13.21
N PHE A 156 -35.21 27.31 -12.96
CA PHE A 156 -36.68 27.45 -12.90
C PHE A 156 -37.12 28.44 -11.82
#